data_AF-A0A258JQ21-F1
#
_entry.id   AF-A0A258JQ21-F1
#
_cell.length_a   1.000
_cell.length_b   1.000
_cell.length_c   1.000
_cell.angle_alpha   90.00
_cell.angle_beta   90.00
_cell.angle_gamma   90.00
#
_symmetry.space_group_name_H-M   'P 1'
#
loop_
_entity.id
_entity.type
_entity.pdbx_description
1 polymer ?
#
loop_
_entity_poly.entity_id
_entity_poly.type
_entity_poly.pdbx_seq_one_letter_code
_entity_poly.pdbx_strand_id
1 'polypeptide(L)'
;MESGGQFDRFFQFDKKIALEVGGYDTKTVGEDMEIIVRMRRYMEEQKVKYRVAYIPDPLCWTEAPDNYKIFISQRNRWTRGTIETLKKHRKIGFNPKYNSLGTLSYPYWFLFERLAPIVEVFGLLYFSILIITNNVVWEYAIVFLILAYLFTVLFSIITIITEELTYHQYTKKGMGLQLIKTAFTEPILNHPFILYAAIKGNFDYYFNKSIKWGEMTRKGMSNI
;
A
#
# COMPACT_ATOMS: atom_id res chain seq x y z
N MET A 1 -15.86 17.34 -11.36
CA MET A 1 -15.13 16.30 -10.59
C MET A 1 -15.97 15.04 -10.70
N GLU A 2 -15.73 14.26 -11.74
CA GLU A 2 -16.37 12.94 -11.90
C GLU A 2 -15.81 12.04 -10.80
N SER A 3 -16.69 11.35 -10.06
CA SER A 3 -16.31 10.36 -9.06
C SER A 3 -15.59 9.20 -9.77
N GLY A 4 -14.27 9.27 -9.80
CA GLY A 4 -13.42 8.24 -10.38
C GLY A 4 -13.62 6.92 -9.63
N GLY A 5 -14.25 5.96 -10.29
CA GLY A 5 -14.25 4.58 -9.83
C GLY A 5 -12.82 4.05 -9.85
N GLN A 6 -12.39 3.42 -8.76
CA GLN A 6 -11.15 2.66 -8.66
C GLN A 6 -11.48 1.17 -8.89
N PHE A 7 -10.53 0.36 -9.39
CA PHE A 7 -10.73 -1.08 -9.49
C PHE A 7 -10.90 -1.72 -8.12
N ASP A 8 -12.01 -2.44 -7.95
CA ASP A 8 -12.19 -3.28 -6.78
C ASP A 8 -11.43 -4.59 -6.97
N ARG A 9 -10.88 -5.10 -5.87
CA ARG A 9 -10.11 -6.35 -5.85
C ARG A 9 -10.91 -7.39 -5.11
N PHE A 10 -11.45 -8.35 -5.85
CA PHE A 10 -12.07 -9.53 -5.25
C PHE A 10 -11.04 -10.65 -5.11
N PHE A 11 -11.04 -11.32 -3.95
CA PHE A 11 -10.20 -12.47 -3.70
C PHE A 11 -11.04 -13.75 -3.77
N GLN A 12 -10.62 -14.68 -4.62
CA GLN A 12 -11.16 -16.03 -4.62
C GLN A 12 -10.10 -16.99 -4.10
N PHE A 13 -10.49 -17.82 -3.14
CA PHE A 13 -9.61 -18.80 -2.52
C PHE A 13 -10.37 -20.07 -2.19
N ASP A 14 -9.65 -21.18 -2.00
CA ASP A 14 -10.25 -22.47 -1.69
C ASP A 14 -10.95 -22.41 -0.33
N LYS A 15 -12.27 -22.63 -0.34
CA LYS A 15 -13.12 -22.61 0.85
C LYS A 15 -12.65 -23.64 1.90
N LYS A 16 -12.21 -24.83 1.48
CA LYS A 16 -11.74 -25.87 2.42
C LYS A 16 -10.52 -25.41 3.17
N ILE A 17 -9.51 -24.90 2.45
CA ILE A 17 -8.29 -24.36 3.08
C ILE A 17 -8.61 -23.18 3.99
N ALA A 18 -9.51 -22.28 3.57
CA ALA A 18 -9.93 -21.16 4.40
C ALA A 18 -10.60 -21.61 5.71
N LEU A 19 -11.43 -22.65 5.66
CA LEU A 19 -12.05 -23.25 6.84
C LEU A 19 -11.02 -23.98 7.72
N GLU A 20 -10.07 -24.71 7.12
CA GLU A 20 -8.99 -25.41 7.84
C GLU A 20 -8.11 -24.45 8.64
N VAL A 21 -7.84 -23.25 8.11
CA VAL A 21 -7.08 -22.23 8.84
C VAL A 21 -7.92 -21.40 9.81
N GLY A 22 -9.24 -21.63 9.89
CA GLY A 22 -10.15 -21.00 10.84
C GLY A 22 -10.89 -19.75 10.34
N GLY A 23 -10.98 -19.52 9.03
CA GLY A 23 -11.70 -18.39 8.43
C GLY A 23 -11.09 -17.03 8.73
N TYR A 24 -11.83 -15.94 8.49
CA TYR A 24 -11.37 -14.57 8.78
C TYR A 24 -11.17 -14.35 10.28
N ASP A 25 -10.07 -13.70 10.65
CA ASP A 25 -9.76 -13.37 12.04
C ASP A 25 -10.37 -12.02 12.40
N THR A 26 -11.40 -12.03 13.26
CA THR A 26 -12.12 -10.82 13.68
C THR A 26 -11.33 -9.90 14.61
N LYS A 27 -10.10 -10.29 14.99
CA LYS A 27 -9.22 -9.51 15.86
C LYS A 27 -8.19 -8.67 15.10
N THR A 28 -8.08 -8.83 13.78
CA THR A 28 -7.18 -8.02 12.93
C THR A 28 -7.99 -7.01 12.13
N VAL A 29 -7.41 -5.83 11.92
CA VAL A 29 -8.02 -4.82 11.02
C VAL A 29 -7.66 -5.04 9.54
N GLY A 30 -6.71 -5.93 9.29
CA GLY A 30 -6.22 -6.34 7.96
C GLY A 30 -6.60 -7.78 7.62
N GLU A 31 -7.87 -8.13 7.85
CA GLU A 31 -8.42 -9.49 7.70
C GLU A 31 -8.05 -10.14 6.35
N ASP A 32 -8.19 -9.39 5.25
CA ASP A 32 -7.91 -9.86 3.88
C ASP A 32 -6.45 -10.28 3.67
N MET A 33 -5.51 -9.44 4.13
CA MET A 33 -4.07 -9.74 4.01
C MET A 33 -3.70 -10.90 4.94
N GLU A 34 -4.23 -10.90 6.15
CA GLU A 34 -3.90 -11.88 7.18
C GLU A 34 -4.31 -13.30 6.76
N ILE A 35 -5.54 -13.47 6.25
CA ILE A 35 -6.05 -14.79 5.85
C ILE A 35 -5.22 -15.37 4.70
N ILE A 36 -4.84 -14.55 3.71
CA ILE A 36 -4.02 -14.98 2.57
C ILE A 36 -2.65 -15.46 3.05
N VAL A 37 -1.98 -14.69 3.92
CA VAL A 37 -0.67 -15.06 4.46
C VAL A 37 -0.79 -16.34 5.30
N ARG A 38 -1.84 -16.48 6.11
CA ARG A 38 -2.09 -17.67 6.92
C ARG A 38 -2.37 -18.91 6.09
N MET A 39 -3.19 -18.81 5.05
CA MET A 39 -3.46 -19.91 4.11
C MET A 39 -2.18 -20.36 3.40
N ARG A 40 -1.39 -19.42 2.87
CA ARG A 40 -0.10 -19.74 2.23
C ARG A 40 0.86 -20.41 3.20
N ARG A 41 0.99 -19.86 4.42
CA ARG A 41 1.81 -20.45 5.47
C ARG A 41 1.40 -21.90 5.77
N TYR A 42 0.10 -22.14 5.93
CA TYR A 42 -0.44 -23.47 6.20
C TYR A 42 -0.09 -24.45 5.08
N MET A 43 -0.31 -24.06 3.82
CA MET A 43 0.01 -24.90 2.66
C MET A 43 1.52 -25.19 2.54
N GLU A 44 2.38 -24.21 2.83
CA GLU A 44 3.85 -24.44 2.88
C GLU A 44 4.23 -25.40 4.03
N GLU A 45 3.65 -25.24 5.22
CA GLU A 45 3.91 -26.11 6.38
C GLU A 45 3.44 -27.55 6.13
N GLN A 46 2.32 -27.74 5.42
CA GLN A 46 1.78 -29.04 5.03
C GLN A 46 2.35 -29.58 3.71
N LYS A 47 3.25 -28.85 3.04
CA LYS A 47 3.79 -29.17 1.71
C LYS A 47 2.71 -29.41 0.64
N VAL A 48 1.58 -28.74 0.77
CA VAL A 48 0.48 -28.75 -0.21
C VAL A 48 0.85 -27.79 -1.34
N LYS A 49 0.81 -28.27 -2.59
CA LYS A 49 1.05 -27.41 -3.75
C LYS A 49 -0.09 -26.41 -3.89
N TYR A 50 0.26 -25.15 -4.11
CA TYR A 50 -0.71 -24.08 -4.33
C TYR A 50 -0.21 -23.14 -5.44
N ARG A 51 -1.15 -22.37 -6.00
CA ARG A 51 -0.85 -21.33 -6.98
C ARG A 51 -1.55 -20.04 -6.55
N VAL A 52 -0.80 -18.95 -6.54
CA VAL A 52 -1.36 -17.60 -6.44
C VAL A 52 -1.31 -17.01 -7.84
N ALA A 53 -2.46 -16.63 -8.38
CA ALA A 53 -2.59 -15.99 -9.68
C ALA A 53 -3.25 -14.63 -9.51
N TYR A 54 -2.80 -13.67 -10.30
CA TYR A 54 -3.42 -12.35 -10.42
C TYR A 54 -4.17 -12.32 -11.75
N ILE A 55 -5.45 -11.95 -11.71
CA ILE A 55 -6.26 -11.73 -12.91
C ILE A 55 -6.25 -10.21 -13.14
N PRO A 56 -5.65 -9.75 -14.26
CA PRO A 56 -5.49 -8.33 -14.55
C PRO A 56 -6.84 -7.64 -14.87
N ASP A 57 -7.85 -8.39 -15.32
CA ASP A 57 -9.10 -7.85 -15.82
C ASP A 57 -9.91 -7.10 -14.73
N PRO A 58 -10.30 -5.84 -14.97
CA PRO A 58 -11.10 -5.06 -14.03
C PRO A 58 -12.56 -5.53 -14.06
N LEU A 59 -12.93 -6.41 -13.14
CA LEU A 59 -14.29 -6.98 -13.07
C LEU A 59 -15.24 -6.20 -12.15
N CYS A 60 -14.72 -5.34 -11.28
CA CYS A 60 -15.49 -4.65 -10.25
C CYS A 60 -15.01 -3.20 -10.07
N TRP A 61 -15.95 -2.28 -9.83
CA TRP A 61 -15.69 -0.86 -9.60
C TRP A 61 -16.00 -0.50 -8.14
N THR A 62 -15.10 0.25 -7.50
CA THR A 62 -15.26 0.77 -6.15
C THR A 62 -15.10 2.28 -6.12
N GLU A 63 -15.71 2.95 -5.14
CA GLU A 63 -15.57 4.40 -4.98
C GLU A 63 -14.19 4.74 -4.40
N ALA A 64 -13.45 5.61 -5.09
CA ALA A 64 -12.24 6.19 -4.52
C ALA A 64 -12.60 7.12 -3.33
N PRO A 65 -11.72 7.27 -2.33
CA PRO A 65 -12.00 8.14 -1.20
C PRO A 65 -12.15 9.61 -1.64
N ASP A 66 -13.32 10.19 -1.36
CA ASP A 66 -13.68 11.55 -1.78
C ASP A 66 -12.94 12.68 -1.04
N ASN A 67 -12.26 12.37 0.06
CA ASN A 67 -11.55 13.38 0.86
C ASN A 67 -10.34 12.80 1.59
N TYR A 68 -9.41 13.70 1.94
CA TYR A 68 -8.17 13.35 2.64
C TYR A 68 -8.40 12.71 4.01
N LYS A 69 -9.49 13.02 4.72
CA LYS A 69 -9.78 12.41 6.04
C LYS A 69 -10.08 10.92 5.91
N ILE A 70 -10.91 10.53 4.94
CA ILE A 70 -11.23 9.13 4.65
C ILE A 70 -9.98 8.42 4.12
N PHE A 71 -9.24 9.07 3.22
CA PHE A 71 -7.98 8.54 2.68
C PHE A 71 -6.97 8.21 3.80
N ILE A 72 -6.72 9.14 4.72
CA ILE A 72 -5.82 8.94 5.86
C ILE A 72 -6.32 7.80 6.77
N SER A 73 -7.63 7.73 7.04
CA SER A 73 -8.23 6.66 7.84
C SER A 73 -8.01 5.28 7.20
N GLN A 74 -8.21 5.18 5.89
CA GLN A 74 -8.00 3.95 5.13
C GLN A 74 -6.53 3.51 5.17
N ARG A 75 -5.59 4.42 4.88
CA ARG A 75 -4.15 4.13 4.89
C ARG A 75 -3.61 3.79 6.29
N ASN A 76 -4.15 4.44 7.31
CA ASN A 76 -3.88 4.09 8.70
C ASN A 76 -4.30 2.64 9.01
N ARG A 77 -5.51 2.23 8.60
CA ARG A 77 -5.99 0.84 8.76
C ARG A 77 -5.06 -0.15 8.04
N TRP A 78 -4.64 0.16 6.81
CA TRP A 78 -3.73 -0.70 6.05
C TRP A 78 -2.40 -0.87 6.76
N THR A 79 -1.81 0.22 7.26
CA THR A 79 -0.57 0.18 8.02
C THR A 79 -0.68 -0.71 9.27
N ARG A 80 -1.76 -0.55 10.05
CA ARG A 80 -2.03 -1.39 11.23
C ARG A 80 -2.19 -2.87 10.86
N GLY A 81 -2.98 -3.16 9.82
CA GLY A 81 -3.19 -4.53 9.33
C GLY A 81 -1.89 -5.20 8.83
N THR A 82 -1.02 -4.45 8.16
CA THR A 82 0.31 -4.92 7.76
C THR A 82 1.18 -5.24 8.98
N ILE A 83 1.20 -4.37 9.99
CA ILE A 83 1.96 -4.60 11.24
C ILE A 83 1.46 -5.86 11.96
N GLU A 84 0.15 -6.03 12.09
CA GLU A 84 -0.49 -7.21 12.70
C GLU A 84 -0.12 -8.49 11.97
N THR A 85 -0.26 -8.50 10.65
CA THR A 85 0.02 -9.66 9.80
C THR A 85 1.48 -10.06 9.88
N LEU A 86 2.41 -9.11 9.74
CA LEU A 86 3.85 -9.36 9.86
C LEU A 86 4.20 -9.91 11.25
N LYS A 87 3.65 -9.32 12.32
CA LYS A 87 3.91 -9.78 13.69
C LYS A 87 3.38 -11.19 13.94
N LYS A 88 2.14 -11.48 13.53
CA LYS A 88 1.49 -12.79 13.70
C LYS A 88 2.24 -13.89 12.94
N HIS A 89 2.74 -13.56 11.75
CA HIS A 89 3.42 -14.49 10.85
C HIS A 89 4.94 -14.33 10.81
N ARG A 90 5.55 -13.78 11.87
CA ARG A 90 7.00 -13.55 11.98
C ARG A 90 7.88 -14.78 11.71
N LYS A 91 7.35 -15.99 11.94
CA LYS A 91 8.03 -17.28 11.67
C LYS A 91 8.36 -17.48 10.19
N ILE A 92 7.59 -16.86 9.30
CA ILE A 92 7.79 -16.86 7.86
C ILE A 92 8.97 -15.99 7.46
N GLY A 93 9.17 -14.86 8.16
CA GLY A 93 10.11 -13.84 7.77
C GLY A 93 11.56 -14.32 7.71
N PHE A 94 12.23 -14.01 6.61
CA PHE A 94 13.64 -14.36 6.35
C PHE A 94 13.92 -15.87 6.40
N ASN A 95 12.89 -16.70 6.27
CA ASN A 95 13.02 -18.13 6.39
C ASN A 95 12.86 -18.81 5.02
N PRO A 96 13.94 -19.42 4.48
CA PRO A 96 13.90 -20.06 3.16
C PRO A 96 12.95 -21.26 3.09
N LYS A 97 12.53 -21.83 4.23
CA LYS A 97 11.54 -22.92 4.28
C LYS A 97 10.17 -22.51 3.71
N TYR A 98 9.89 -21.21 3.64
CA TYR A 98 8.64 -20.68 3.09
C TYR A 98 8.82 -20.11 1.67
N ASN A 99 9.87 -20.54 0.95
CA ASN A 99 10.13 -20.12 -0.43
C ASN A 99 10.08 -18.59 -0.60
N SER A 100 9.52 -18.11 -1.71
CA SER A 100 9.39 -16.67 -2.02
C SER A 100 8.58 -15.90 -0.97
N LEU A 101 7.67 -16.55 -0.24
CA LEU A 101 6.91 -15.89 0.82
C LEU A 101 7.83 -15.44 1.97
N GLY A 102 8.79 -16.28 2.34
CA GLY A 102 9.74 -16.01 3.42
C GLY A 102 10.98 -15.22 3.00
N THR A 103 11.49 -15.43 1.79
CA THR A 103 12.75 -14.81 1.32
C THR A 103 12.56 -13.50 0.58
N LEU A 104 11.41 -13.26 -0.04
CA LEU A 104 11.16 -12.06 -0.85
C LEU A 104 9.96 -11.27 -0.34
N SER A 105 8.78 -11.88 -0.26
CA SER A 105 7.55 -11.17 0.11
C SER A 105 7.63 -10.60 1.52
N TYR A 106 7.91 -11.41 2.55
CA TYR A 106 7.95 -10.92 3.92
C TYR A 106 9.00 -9.82 4.12
N PRO A 107 10.26 -9.96 3.66
CA PRO A 107 11.25 -8.89 3.76
C PRO A 107 10.81 -7.61 3.06
N TYR A 108 10.18 -7.70 1.89
CA TYR A 108 9.66 -6.53 1.18
C TYR A 108 8.62 -5.78 2.02
N TRP A 109 7.59 -6.46 2.50
CA TRP A 109 6.55 -5.85 3.34
C TRP A 109 7.11 -5.29 4.65
N PHE A 110 8.15 -5.91 5.20
CA PHE A 110 8.79 -5.41 6.41
C PHE A 110 9.63 -4.15 6.14
N LEU A 111 10.49 -4.16 5.12
CA LEU A 111 11.44 -3.07 4.85
C LEU A 111 10.78 -1.88 4.14
N PHE A 112 10.01 -2.14 3.08
CA PHE A 112 9.52 -1.10 2.19
C PHE A 112 8.12 -0.60 2.51
N GLU A 113 7.28 -1.40 3.17
CA GLU A 113 5.94 -0.95 3.56
C GLU A 113 5.92 -0.48 5.02
N ARG A 114 6.44 -1.32 5.94
CA ARG A 114 6.43 -0.99 7.37
C ARG A 114 7.53 -0.02 7.78
N LEU A 115 8.79 -0.25 7.39
CA LEU A 115 9.91 0.57 7.86
C LEU A 115 10.13 1.84 7.04
N ALA A 116 9.81 1.86 5.75
CA ALA A 116 9.99 3.03 4.89
C ALA A 116 9.48 4.35 5.49
N PRO A 117 8.23 4.48 5.99
CA PRO A 117 7.77 5.74 6.57
C PRO A 117 8.57 6.15 7.82
N ILE A 118 9.03 5.17 8.62
CA ILE A 118 9.84 5.44 9.82
C ILE A 118 11.22 5.97 9.40
N VAL A 119 11.88 5.29 8.45
CA VAL A 119 13.17 5.70 7.92
C VAL A 119 13.08 7.08 7.28
N GLU A 120 12.01 7.36 6.55
CA GLU A 120 11.76 8.66 5.93
C GLU A 120 11.65 9.78 6.99
N VAL A 121 10.86 9.59 8.04
CA VAL A 121 10.77 10.58 9.13
C VAL A 121 12.12 10.80 9.81
N PHE A 122 12.87 9.74 10.11
CA PHE A 122 14.21 9.90 10.68
C PHE A 122 15.16 10.61 9.72
N GLY A 123 15.06 10.35 8.42
CA GLY A 123 15.82 11.06 7.39
C GLY A 123 15.50 12.54 7.36
N LEU A 124 14.22 12.91 7.43
CA LEU A 124 13.77 14.31 7.48
C LEU A 124 14.22 15.02 8.75
N LEU A 125 14.15 14.35 9.91
CA LEU A 125 14.65 14.88 11.18
C LEU A 125 16.17 15.10 11.14
N TYR A 126 16.91 14.11 10.64
CA TYR A 126 18.36 14.22 10.47
C TYR A 126 18.73 15.36 9.51
N PHE A 127 18.05 15.46 8.37
CA PHE A 127 18.25 16.56 7.43
C PHE A 127 17.95 17.92 8.06
N SER A 128 16.91 18.02 8.88
CA SER A 128 16.57 19.25 9.61
C SER A 128 17.68 19.65 10.60
N ILE A 129 18.29 18.69 11.29
CA ILE A 129 19.43 18.94 12.19
C ILE A 129 20.64 19.46 11.40
N LEU A 130 20.92 18.89 10.22
CA LEU A 130 22.00 19.37 9.36
C LEU A 130 21.78 20.81 8.93
N ILE A 131 20.54 21.20 8.60
CA ILE A 131 20.19 22.59 8.24
C ILE A 131 20.48 23.52 9.43
N ILE A 132 19.99 23.18 10.63
CA ILE A 132 20.16 24.03 11.83
C ILE A 132 21.64 24.18 12.21
N THR A 133 22.42 23.12 12.05
CA THR A 133 23.86 23.12 12.33
C THR A 133 24.71 23.66 11.19
N ASN A 134 24.08 24.10 10.09
CA ASN A 134 24.73 24.59 8.87
C ASN A 134 25.76 23.63 8.26
N ASN A 135 25.50 22.32 8.39
CA ASN A 135 26.34 21.23 7.85
C ASN A 135 25.80 20.66 6.54
N VAL A 136 24.83 21.33 5.90
CA VAL A 136 24.27 20.91 4.62
C VAL A 136 25.16 21.40 3.49
N VAL A 137 25.62 20.45 2.66
CA VAL A 137 26.19 20.76 1.35
C VAL A 137 25.05 20.85 0.35
N TRP A 138 24.63 22.07 0.03
CA TRP A 138 23.40 22.34 -0.72
C TRP A 138 23.42 21.80 -2.14
N GLU A 139 24.58 21.75 -2.79
CA GLU A 139 24.75 21.20 -4.13
C GLU A 139 24.30 19.74 -4.16
N TYR A 140 24.79 18.92 -3.23
CA TYR A 140 24.37 17.52 -3.14
C TYR A 140 22.90 17.40 -2.74
N ALA A 141 22.45 18.17 -1.76
CA ALA A 141 21.06 18.11 -1.29
C ALA A 141 20.06 18.39 -2.43
N ILE A 142 20.29 19.45 -3.22
CA ILE A 142 19.42 19.81 -4.35
C ILE A 142 19.47 18.74 -5.44
N VAL A 143 20.65 18.24 -5.80
CA VAL A 143 20.79 17.17 -6.81
C VAL A 143 20.06 15.90 -6.37
N PHE A 144 20.20 15.49 -5.10
CA PHE A 144 19.49 14.32 -4.56
C PHE A 144 17.97 14.52 -4.57
N LEU A 145 17.46 15.69 -4.18
CA LEU A 145 16.03 15.99 -4.19
C LEU A 145 15.45 15.97 -5.61
N ILE A 146 16.15 16.59 -6.58
CA ILE A 146 15.74 16.57 -7.99
C ILE A 146 15.74 15.14 -8.51
N LEU A 147 16.79 14.37 -8.25
CA LEU A 147 16.90 13.00 -8.71
C LEU A 147 15.79 12.12 -8.13
N ALA A 148 15.53 12.21 -6.82
CA ALA A 148 14.46 11.48 -6.16
C ALA A 148 13.09 11.84 -6.75
N TYR A 149 12.82 13.13 -6.97
CA TYR A 149 11.58 13.60 -7.58
C TYR A 149 11.40 13.06 -9.00
N LEU A 150 12.42 13.22 -9.86
CA LEU A 150 12.36 12.75 -11.25
C LEU A 150 12.20 11.24 -11.34
N PHE A 151 12.84 10.49 -10.43
CA PHE A 151 12.69 9.04 -10.37
C PHE A 151 11.23 8.66 -10.05
N THR A 152 10.61 9.27 -9.05
CA THR A 152 9.19 9.01 -8.72
C THR A 152 8.26 9.35 -9.88
N VAL A 153 8.48 10.49 -10.54
CA VAL A 153 7.68 10.89 -11.71
C VAL A 153 7.85 9.89 -12.86
N LEU A 154 9.09 9.44 -13.13
CA LEU A 154 9.38 8.43 -14.15
C LEU A 154 8.63 7.12 -13.88
N PHE A 155 8.66 6.61 -12.65
CA PHE A 155 7.93 5.40 -12.28
C PHE A 155 6.42 5.54 -12.46
N SER A 156 5.86 6.68 -12.05
CA SER A 156 4.44 6.98 -12.26
C SER A 156 4.07 7.01 -13.75
N ILE A 157 4.89 7.64 -14.59
CA ILE A 157 4.67 7.69 -16.05
C ILE A 157 4.76 6.28 -16.66
N ILE A 158 5.78 5.49 -16.31
CA ILE A 158 5.92 4.11 -16.79
C ILE A 158 4.70 3.28 -16.38
N THR A 159 4.19 3.47 -15.16
CA THR A 159 2.99 2.77 -14.67
C THR A 159 1.77 3.13 -15.50
N ILE A 160 1.51 4.43 -15.72
CA ILE A 160 0.39 4.92 -16.53
C ILE A 160 0.47 4.38 -17.97
N ILE A 161 1.67 4.40 -18.59
CA ILE A 161 1.87 3.90 -19.95
C ILE A 161 1.62 2.38 -20.00
N THR A 162 2.15 1.63 -19.04
CA THR A 162 1.98 0.17 -18.99
C THR A 162 0.51 -0.20 -18.80
N GLU A 163 -0.21 0.54 -17.95
CA GLU A 163 -1.64 0.36 -17.73
C GLU A 163 -2.44 0.64 -19.01
N GLU A 164 -2.16 1.74 -19.70
CA GLU A 164 -2.85 2.08 -20.95
C GLU A 164 -2.57 1.07 -22.07
N LEU A 165 -1.32 0.61 -22.22
CA LEU A 165 -0.98 -0.42 -23.21
C LEU A 165 -1.63 -1.78 -22.91
N THR A 166 -1.91 -2.06 -21.63
CA THR A 166 -2.49 -3.35 -21.22
C THR A 166 -4.01 -3.33 -21.33
N TYR A 167 -4.67 -2.25 -20.88
CA TYR A 167 -6.13 -2.23 -20.71
C TYR A 167 -6.87 -1.26 -21.64
N HIS A 168 -6.17 -0.39 -22.38
CA HIS A 168 -6.74 0.57 -23.35
C HIS A 168 -7.97 1.32 -22.81
N GLN A 169 -7.90 1.77 -21.57
CA GLN A 169 -9.07 2.13 -20.80
C GLN A 169 -9.40 3.62 -20.87
N TYR A 170 -8.41 4.46 -21.21
CA TYR A 170 -8.58 5.90 -21.25
C TYR A 170 -9.24 6.35 -22.56
N THR A 171 -10.54 6.14 -22.64
CA THR A 171 -11.36 6.41 -23.85
C THR A 171 -11.63 7.90 -24.09
N LYS A 172 -11.49 8.77 -23.08
CA LYS A 172 -11.77 10.21 -23.19
C LYS A 172 -10.52 11.01 -23.63
N LYS A 173 -10.68 11.88 -24.64
CA LYS A 173 -9.63 12.81 -25.09
C LYS A 173 -9.16 13.70 -23.92
N GLY A 174 -7.84 13.80 -23.73
CA GLY A 174 -7.22 14.65 -22.71
C GLY A 174 -7.00 14.00 -21.34
N MET A 175 -7.53 12.80 -21.10
CA MET A 175 -7.33 12.06 -19.85
C MET A 175 -5.85 11.69 -19.64
N GLY A 176 -5.14 11.27 -20.68
CA GLY A 176 -3.70 10.99 -20.61
C GLY A 176 -2.87 12.19 -20.14
N LEU A 177 -3.21 13.41 -20.58
CA LEU A 177 -2.51 14.62 -20.13
C LEU A 177 -2.81 14.93 -18.65
N GLN A 178 -4.03 14.67 -18.18
CA GLN A 178 -4.38 14.82 -16.77
C GLN A 178 -3.66 13.81 -15.88
N LEU A 179 -3.50 12.57 -16.35
CA LEU A 179 -2.74 11.53 -15.65
C LEU A 179 -1.26 11.90 -15.55
N ILE A 180 -0.65 12.37 -16.65
CA ILE A 180 0.72 12.87 -16.62
C ILE A 180 0.85 14.03 -15.64
N LYS A 181 -0.04 15.03 -15.70
CA LYS A 181 -0.03 16.15 -14.72
C LYS A 181 -0.13 15.64 -13.28
N THR A 182 -0.95 14.64 -13.04
CA THR A 182 -1.10 14.01 -11.72
C THR A 182 0.19 13.33 -11.28
N ALA A 183 0.92 12.66 -12.18
CA ALA A 183 2.21 12.05 -11.86
C ALA A 183 3.25 13.07 -11.36
N PHE A 184 3.24 14.30 -11.87
CA PHE A 184 4.12 15.38 -11.41
C PHE A 184 3.70 15.96 -10.05
N THR A 185 2.41 16.00 -9.74
CA THR A 185 1.90 16.63 -8.53
C THR A 185 1.77 15.67 -7.35
N GLU A 186 1.59 14.37 -7.60
CA GLU A 186 1.39 13.33 -6.59
C GLU A 186 2.49 13.30 -5.50
N PRO A 187 3.80 13.36 -5.83
CA PRO A 187 4.85 13.30 -4.82
C PRO A 187 4.85 14.49 -3.86
N ILE A 188 4.24 15.61 -4.25
CA ILE A 188 4.19 16.84 -3.47
C ILE A 188 2.88 16.94 -2.71
N LEU A 189 1.76 16.63 -3.37
CA LEU A 189 0.43 16.79 -2.80
C LEU A 189 0.00 15.59 -1.98
N ASN A 190 0.20 14.36 -2.47
CA ASN A 190 -0.38 13.16 -1.87
C ASN A 190 0.57 12.49 -0.89
N HIS A 191 1.85 12.41 -1.24
CA HIS A 191 2.86 11.73 -0.44
C HIS A 191 2.93 12.19 1.02
N PRO A 192 2.87 13.51 1.35
CA PRO A 192 2.85 13.94 2.76
C PRO A 192 1.67 13.37 3.55
N PHE A 193 0.49 13.22 2.94
CA PHE A 193 -0.67 12.62 3.59
C PHE A 193 -0.52 11.11 3.75
N ILE A 194 0.12 10.43 2.79
CA ILE A 194 0.45 9.00 2.89
C ILE A 194 1.43 8.77 4.05
N LEU A 195 2.52 9.54 4.09
CA LEU A 195 3.52 9.48 5.16
C LEU A 195 2.87 9.75 6.52
N TYR A 196 2.08 10.82 6.63
CA TYR A 196 1.35 11.14 7.85
C TYR A 196 0.42 10.00 8.27
N ALA A 197 -0.36 9.43 7.35
CA ALA A 197 -1.27 8.32 7.64
C ALA A 197 -0.52 7.06 8.09
N ALA A 198 0.64 6.76 7.50
CA ALA A 198 1.47 5.62 7.86
C ALA A 198 2.12 5.79 9.25
N ILE A 199 2.62 6.98 9.56
CA ILE A 199 3.17 7.30 10.90
C ILE A 199 2.06 7.25 11.95
N LYS A 200 0.90 7.86 11.67
CA LYS A 200 -0.27 7.77 12.53
C LYS A 200 -0.71 6.33 12.73
N GLY A 201 -0.70 5.50 11.68
CA GLY A 201 -1.05 4.08 11.76
C GLY A 201 -0.08 3.28 12.63
N ASN A 202 1.23 3.54 12.52
CA ASN A 202 2.23 2.98 13.42
C ASN A 202 1.96 3.39 14.87
N PHE A 203 1.77 4.69 15.12
CA PHE A 203 1.48 5.21 16.46
C PHE A 203 0.20 4.60 17.04
N ASP A 204 -0.90 4.61 16.28
CA ASP A 204 -2.18 4.05 16.71
C ASP A 204 -2.04 2.56 17.02
N TYR A 205 -1.28 1.78 16.24
CA TYR A 205 -1.08 0.37 16.55
C TYR A 205 -0.48 0.13 17.96
N TYR A 206 0.53 0.91 18.34
CA TYR A 206 1.24 0.72 19.62
C TYR A 206 0.52 1.39 20.79
N PHE A 207 -0.06 2.57 20.58
CA PHE A 207 -0.58 3.42 21.65
C PHE A 207 -2.11 3.46 21.70
N ASN A 208 -2.81 3.17 20.60
CA ASN A 208 -4.24 3.34 20.47
C ASN A 208 -4.93 2.06 19.94
N LYS A 209 -5.20 1.12 20.85
CA LYS A 209 -5.67 -0.25 20.54
C LYS A 209 -7.12 -0.34 20.01
N SER A 210 -7.70 0.75 19.49
CA SER A 210 -9.09 0.72 18.99
C SER A 210 -9.19 0.01 17.63
N ILE A 211 -9.83 -1.17 17.62
CA ILE A 211 -10.21 -1.95 16.43
C ILE A 211 -11.53 -1.39 15.89
N LYS A 212 -11.59 -0.09 15.57
CA LYS A 212 -12.78 0.50 14.92
C LYS A 212 -12.54 0.62 13.42
N TRP A 213 -13.41 -0.02 12.65
CA TRP A 213 -13.61 0.31 11.24
C TRP A 213 -14.16 1.74 11.19
N GLY A 214 -13.43 2.66 10.55
CA GLY A 214 -13.96 3.99 10.30
C GLY A 214 -15.15 3.91 9.33
N GLU A 215 -16.17 4.74 9.53
CA GLU A 215 -17.30 4.80 8.60
C GLU A 215 -16.84 5.34 7.24
N MET A 216 -17.03 4.54 6.18
CA MET A 216 -16.92 5.01 4.81
C MET A 216 -18.27 5.60 4.40
N THR A 217 -18.35 6.93 4.31
CA THR A 217 -19.49 7.60 3.68
C THR A 217 -19.41 7.37 2.18
N ARG A 218 -20.19 6.41 1.66
CA ARG A 218 -20.34 6.17 0.22
C ARG A 218 -21.30 7.20 -0.35
N LYS A 219 -20.93 7.85 -1.46
CA LYS A 219 -21.82 8.82 -2.13
C LYS A 219 -22.70 8.18 -3.19
N GLY A 220 -22.43 6.93 -3.56
CA GLY A 220 -23.08 6.27 -4.68
C GLY A 220 -22.47 6.77 -6.00
N MET A 221 -22.35 5.87 -6.97
CA MET A 221 -22.06 6.23 -8.37
C MET A 221 -23.30 6.88 -8.99
N SER A 222 -23.63 8.10 -8.58
CA SER A 222 -24.74 8.86 -9.15
C SER A 222 -24.34 9.45 -10.51
N ASN A 223 -24.98 8.94 -11.55
CA ASN A 223 -25.00 9.34 -12.97
C ASN A 223 -23.82 8.88 -13.85
N ILE A 224 -24.09 7.79 -14.59
CA ILE A 224 -23.48 7.45 -15.88
C ILE A 224 -24.00 8.42 -16.94
#